data_AF-A0A7C3FRP3-F1
#
_entry.id   AF-A0A7C3FRP3-F1
#
_cell.length_a   1.000
_cell.length_b   1.000
_cell.length_c   1.000
_cell.angle_alpha   90.00
_cell.angle_beta   90.00
_cell.angle_gamma   90.00
#
_symmetry.space_group_name_H-M   'P 1'
#
loop_
_entity.id
_entity.type
_entity.pdbx_description
1 polymer ?
#
loop_
_entity_poly.entity_id
_entity_poly.type
_entity_poly.pdbx_seq_one_letter_code
_entity_poly.pdbx_strand_id
1 'polypeptide(L)'
;MARIKTHKDLEAYTLAFDAAMEIFELSKNFPKEEVYSLTDQIRRSSRSVSANLAEAWRRRRYEAAFANKLNIAEAEAASFPSFERELNDLICPKLWI
;
A
#
# COMPACT_ATOMS: atom_id res chain seq x y z
N MET A 1 9.83 -0.54 -21.59
CA MET A 1 8.91 -0.24 -20.48
C MET A 1 7.50 -0.63 -20.89
N ALA A 2 6.84 -1.47 -20.10
CA ALA A 2 5.47 -1.88 -20.39
C ALA A 2 4.53 -0.67 -20.38
N ARG A 3 3.59 -0.60 -21.32
CA ARG A 3 2.61 0.49 -21.37
C ARG A 3 1.61 0.26 -20.24
N ILE A 4 1.70 1.05 -19.18
CA ILE A 4 0.78 1.00 -18.03
C ILE A 4 -0.63 1.37 -18.51
N LYS A 5 -1.53 0.39 -18.58
CA LYS A 5 -2.91 0.58 -19.02
C LYS A 5 -3.85 0.71 -17.83
N THR A 6 -3.54 0.02 -16.74
CA THR A 6 -4.35 -0.08 -15.54
C THR A 6 -3.52 0.14 -14.28
N HIS A 7 -4.19 0.41 -13.16
CA HIS A 7 -3.52 0.53 -11.85
C HIS A 7 -2.80 -0.77 -11.44
N LYS A 8 -3.19 -1.92 -12.00
CA LYS A 8 -2.54 -3.20 -11.76
C LYS A 8 -1.18 -3.34 -12.44
N ASP A 9 -0.92 -2.50 -13.45
CA ASP A 9 0.37 -2.46 -14.13
C ASP A 9 1.37 -1.54 -13.38
N LEU A 10 0.95 -0.90 -12.27
CA LEU A 10 1.85 -0.14 -11.40
C LEU A 10 2.66 -1.12 -10.55
N GLU A 11 3.98 -0.99 -10.59
CA GLU A 11 4.88 -1.73 -9.70
C GLU A 11 4.49 -1.50 -8.24
N ALA A 12 4.28 -0.24 -7.83
CA ALA A 12 3.83 0.11 -6.48
C ALA A 12 2.53 -0.59 -6.07
N TYR A 13 1.58 -0.80 -7.00
CA TYR A 13 0.34 -1.54 -6.70
C TYR A 13 0.60 -3.03 -6.53
N THR A 14 1.45 -3.61 -7.38
CA THR A 14 1.81 -5.04 -7.32
C THR A 14 2.49 -5.34 -5.99
N LEU A 15 3.46 -4.51 -5.59
CA LEU A 15 4.15 -4.63 -4.29
C LEU A 15 3.22 -4.44 -3.10
N ALA A 16 2.37 -3.41 -3.12
CA ALA A 16 1.39 -3.21 -2.05
C ALA A 16 0.40 -4.38 -1.93
N PHE A 17 0.05 -5.01 -3.07
CA PHE A 17 -0.84 -6.17 -3.09
C PHE A 17 -0.14 -7.44 -2.58
N ASP A 18 1.10 -7.69 -2.99
CA ASP A 18 1.89 -8.84 -2.56
C ASP A 18 2.18 -8.76 -1.05
N ALA A 19 2.58 -7.59 -0.55
CA ALA A 19 2.77 -7.36 0.88
C ALA A 19 1.46 -7.54 1.67
N ALA A 20 0.31 -7.13 1.11
CA ALA A 20 -0.99 -7.37 1.73
C ALA A 20 -1.37 -8.86 1.79
N MET A 21 -0.96 -9.64 0.79
CA MET A 21 -1.13 -11.09 0.79
C MET A 21 -0.21 -11.77 1.79
N GLU A 22 1.03 -11.32 1.93
CA GLU A 22 1.96 -11.83 2.94
C GLU A 22 1.42 -11.59 4.36
N ILE A 23 0.97 -10.37 4.65
CA ILE A 23 0.30 -10.04 5.92
C ILE A 23 -0.91 -10.93 6.16
N PHE A 24 -1.72 -11.19 5.13
CA PHE A 24 -2.87 -12.06 5.22
C PHE A 24 -2.47 -13.49 5.62
N GLU A 25 -1.39 -14.03 5.05
CA GLU A 25 -0.88 -15.35 5.40
C GLU A 25 -0.27 -15.38 6.81
N LEU A 26 0.55 -14.40 7.18
CA LEU A 26 1.13 -14.27 8.53
C LEU A 26 0.04 -14.18 9.61
N SER A 27 -1.03 -13.44 9.33
CA SER A 27 -2.15 -13.26 10.26
C SER A 27 -2.92 -14.54 10.60
N LYS A 28 -2.79 -15.61 9.80
CA LYS A 28 -3.42 -16.91 10.10
C LYS A 28 -2.76 -17.63 11.28
N ASN A 29 -1.51 -17.28 11.60
CA ASN A 29 -0.73 -17.91 12.67
C ASN A 29 -0.83 -17.15 14.01
N PHE A 30 -1.67 -16.11 14.09
CA PHE A 30 -1.79 -15.29 15.30
C PHE A 30 -2.58 -16.02 16.41
N PRO A 31 -2.20 -15.86 17.68
CA PRO A 31 -2.88 -16.47 18.81
C PRO A 31 -4.32 -15.94 18.94
N LYS A 32 -5.28 -16.84 19.21
CA LYS A 32 -6.73 -16.55 19.23
C LYS A 32 -7.13 -15.39 20.15
N GLU A 33 -6.36 -15.10 21.18
CA GLU A 33 -6.62 -13.97 22.08
C GLU A 33 -6.46 -12.58 21.42
N GLU A 34 -5.67 -12.47 20.33
CA GLU A 34 -5.40 -11.20 19.61
C GLU A 34 -6.06 -11.13 18.21
N VAL A 35 -6.75 -12.21 17.82
CA VAL A 35 -7.29 -12.43 16.46
C VAL A 35 -8.35 -11.40 16.03
N TYR A 36 -9.05 -10.75 16.98
CA TYR A 36 -10.20 -9.93 16.60
C TYR A 36 -9.92 -8.44 16.46
N SER A 37 -9.02 -7.85 17.24
CA SER A 37 -8.79 -6.40 17.21
C SER A 37 -7.58 -6.02 16.34
N LEU A 38 -6.39 -6.55 16.66
CA LEU A 38 -5.16 -6.17 15.97
C LEU A 38 -5.12 -6.72 14.54
N THR A 39 -5.47 -8.01 14.40
CA THR A 39 -5.41 -8.70 13.11
C THR A 39 -6.33 -8.07 12.06
N ASP A 40 -7.53 -7.67 12.47
CA ASP A 40 -8.49 -7.03 11.57
C ASP A 40 -8.07 -5.60 11.18
N GLN A 41 -7.45 -4.85 12.11
CA GLN A 41 -6.88 -3.53 11.81
C GLN A 41 -5.72 -3.65 10.80
N ILE A 42 -4.82 -4.60 11.01
CA ILE A 42 -3.67 -4.87 10.12
C ILE A 42 -4.14 -5.20 8.70
N ARG A 43 -5.10 -6.13 8.58
CA ARG A 43 -5.62 -6.57 7.27
C ARG A 43 -6.38 -5.45 6.55
N ARG A 44 -7.10 -4.59 7.29
CA ARG A 44 -7.83 -3.46 6.71
C ARG A 44 -6.90 -2.36 6.22
N SER A 45 -5.92 -1.95 7.03
CA SER A 45 -4.98 -0.89 6.63
C SER A 45 -4.09 -1.33 5.46
N SER A 46 -3.61 -2.58 5.47
CA SER A 46 -2.83 -3.12 4.34
C SER A 46 -3.61 -3.10 3.01
N ARG A 47 -4.91 -3.43 3.04
CA ARG A 47 -5.79 -3.30 1.86
C ARG A 47 -6.07 -1.84 1.48
N SER A 48 -6.08 -0.92 2.46
CA SER A 48 -6.25 0.52 2.25
C SER A 48 -5.14 1.09 1.36
N VAL A 49 -3.88 0.67 1.55
CA VAL A 49 -2.75 1.09 0.71
C VAL A 49 -2.99 0.77 -0.77
N SER A 50 -3.34 -0.48 -1.08
CA SER A 50 -3.67 -0.92 -2.45
C SER A 50 -4.87 -0.15 -3.05
N ALA A 51 -5.89 0.12 -2.24
CA ALA A 51 -7.06 0.89 -2.65
C ALA A 51 -6.72 2.36 -2.92
N ASN A 52 -5.89 2.98 -2.08
CA ASN A 52 -5.44 4.36 -2.23
C ASN A 52 -4.57 4.53 -3.49
N LEU A 53 -3.67 3.58 -3.80
CA LEU A 53 -2.90 3.56 -5.05
C LEU A 53 -3.79 3.44 -6.29
N ALA A 54 -4.80 2.56 -6.25
CA ALA A 54 -5.77 2.42 -7.34
C ALA A 54 -6.61 3.70 -7.54
N GLU A 55 -6.96 4.38 -6.45
CA GLU A 55 -7.68 5.65 -6.50
C GLU A 55 -6.79 6.80 -6.99
N ALA A 56 -5.53 6.86 -6.55
CA ALA A 56 -4.54 7.80 -7.06
C ALA A 56 -4.40 7.67 -8.58
N TRP A 57 -4.25 6.44 -9.10
CA TRP A 57 -4.18 6.19 -10.55
C TRP A 57 -5.38 6.75 -11.34
N ARG A 58 -6.59 6.70 -10.76
CA ARG A 58 -7.80 7.28 -11.38
C ARG A 58 -7.80 8.80 -11.34
N ARG A 59 -7.20 9.41 -10.32
CA ARG A 59 -7.10 10.86 -10.11
C ARG A 59 -5.88 11.51 -10.76
N ARG A 60 -5.02 10.75 -11.44
CA ARG A 60 -3.75 11.20 -12.09
C ARG A 60 -3.85 12.41 -13.03
N ARG A 61 -5.06 12.78 -13.48
CA ARG A 61 -5.28 13.97 -14.32
C ARG A 61 -5.16 15.28 -13.54
N TYR A 62 -5.27 15.23 -12.22
CA TYR A 62 -5.18 16.37 -11.33
C TYR A 62 -4.03 16.15 -10.35
N GLU A 63 -2.93 16.87 -10.55
CA GLU A 63 -1.67 16.67 -9.84
C GLU A 63 -1.83 16.77 -8.31
N ALA A 64 -2.51 17.81 -7.81
CA ALA A 64 -2.76 17.99 -6.38
C ALA A 64 -3.58 16.84 -5.76
N ALA A 65 -4.59 16.33 -6.48
CA ALA A 65 -5.41 15.21 -6.01
C ALA A 65 -4.65 13.87 -6.09
N PHE A 66 -3.74 13.74 -7.05
CA PHE A 66 -2.86 12.58 -7.19
C PHE A 66 -1.84 12.52 -6.05
N ALA A 67 -1.12 13.63 -5.82
CA ALA A 67 -0.12 13.74 -4.75
C ALA A 67 -0.74 13.53 -3.36
N ASN A 68 -1.88 14.17 -3.08
CA ASN A 68 -2.60 13.99 -1.82
C ASN A 68 -2.94 12.51 -1.58
N LYS A 69 -3.41 11.81 -2.61
CA LYS A 69 -3.81 10.41 -2.46
C LYS A 69 -2.62 9.46 -2.29
N LEU A 70 -1.47 9.78 -2.88
CA LEU A 70 -0.21 9.08 -2.63
C LEU A 70 0.26 9.27 -1.19
N ASN A 71 0.21 10.50 -0.65
CA ASN A 71 0.57 10.77 0.74
C ASN A 71 -0.32 9.98 1.72
N ILE A 72 -1.61 9.81 1.40
CA ILE A 72 -2.50 8.96 2.20
C ILE A 72 -2.07 7.49 2.14
N ALA A 73 -1.68 7.00 0.96
CA ALA A 73 -1.19 5.62 0.82
C ALA A 73 0.11 5.40 1.61
N GLU A 74 1.02 6.38 1.60
CA GLU A 74 2.26 6.37 2.36
C GLU A 74 2.00 6.39 3.87
N ALA A 75 1.10 7.26 4.36
CA ALA A 75 0.75 7.33 5.78
C ALA A 75 0.13 6.02 6.31
N GLU A 76 -0.66 5.34 5.49
CA GLU A 76 -1.22 4.02 5.80
C GLU A 76 -0.13 2.93 5.83
N ALA A 77 0.84 3.00 4.92
CA ALA A 77 2.00 2.09 4.91
C ALA A 77 2.91 2.31 6.13
N ALA A 78 3.13 3.56 6.53
CA ALA A 78 3.98 3.95 7.66
C ALA A 78 3.42 3.53 9.03
N SER A 79 2.14 3.20 9.14
CA SER A 79 1.58 2.60 10.36
C SER A 79 2.18 1.21 10.64
N PHE A 80 2.86 0.58 9.67
CA PHE A 80 3.48 -0.73 9.81
C PHE A 80 4.95 -0.70 9.33
N PRO A 81 5.94 -0.69 10.24
CA PRO A 81 7.36 -0.60 9.88
C PRO A 81 7.87 -1.76 8.99
N SER A 82 7.21 -2.92 9.06
CA SER A 82 7.49 -4.07 8.17
C SER A 82 7.12 -3.76 6.71
N PHE A 83 6.15 -2.89 6.48
CA PHE A 83 5.67 -2.44 5.17
C PHE A 83 6.51 -1.27 4.61
N GLU A 84 7.02 -0.42 5.51
CA GLU A 84 7.80 0.77 5.17
C GLU A 84 9.10 0.45 4.42
N ARG A 85 9.80 -0.63 4.83
CA ARG A 85 11.12 -0.95 4.27
C ARG A 85 11.06 -1.35 2.79
N GLU A 86 9.99 -1.99 2.33
CA GLU A 86 9.82 -2.38 0.92
C GLU A 86 9.16 -1.30 0.06
N LEU A 87 8.25 -0.48 0.62
CA LEU A 87 7.57 0.57 -0.15
C LEU A 87 8.41 1.84 -0.33
N ASN A 88 9.27 2.19 0.63
CA ASN A 88 10.15 3.37 0.51
C ASN A 88 11.10 3.25 -0.69
N ASP A 89 11.62 2.06 -0.97
CA ASP A 89 12.55 1.84 -2.09
C ASP A 89 11.89 1.99 -3.48
N LEU A 90 10.56 1.85 -3.55
CA LEU A 90 9.79 1.88 -4.80
C LEU A 90 8.99 3.15 -5.02
N ILE A 91 8.55 3.81 -3.94
CA ILE A 91 7.86 5.10 -4.02
C ILE A 91 8.87 6.26 -4.05
N CYS A 92 10.05 6.09 -3.45
CA CYS A 92 10.98 7.19 -3.18
C CYS A 92 12.36 7.14 -3.91
N PRO A 93 12.47 6.97 -5.25
CA PRO A 93 13.75 7.29 -5.89
C PRO A 93 13.95 8.79 -6.19
N LYS A 94 12.92 9.66 -6.11
CA LYS A 94 13.02 11.06 -6.62
C LYS A 94 12.20 12.14 -5.89
N LEU A 95 11.95 12.04 -4.58
CA LEU A 95 11.34 13.15 -3.83
C LEU A 95 12.20 13.78 -2.73
N TRP A 96 13.49 13.42 -2.66
CA TRP A 96 14.44 14.01 -1.71
C TRP A 96 15.76 14.46 -2.35
N ILE A 97 15.67 15.07 -3.55
CA ILE A 97 16.61 16.11 -4.05
C ILE A 97 15.80 17.14 -4.82
#